data_AF-A0A2G6PW85-F1
#
_entry.id   AF-A0A2G6PW85-F1
#
_cell.length_a   1.000
_cell.length_b   1.000
_cell.length_c   1.000
_cell.angle_alpha   90.00
_cell.angle_beta   90.00
_cell.angle_gamma   90.00
#
_symmetry.space_group_name_H-M   'P 1'
#
loop_
_entity.id
_entity.type
_entity.pdbx_description
1 polymer ?
#
loop_
_entity_poly.entity_id
_entity_poly.type
_entity_poly.pdbx_seq_one_letter_code
_entity_poly.pdbx_strand_id
1 'polypeptide(L)'
;MTHPLHIRKSILLAAVFILCLTLAGETGNTAQKDHTTTFHPFPLYSAITNNVSFWERVYATYSNDTIIVHDRDDLRKVYTTISLPSPRNGDDRKKNLRKEKEITEKYEKMLLALRNRPPKTAEEKRVAAFFTGPDRKQQLAKAAERVRTQNGQRQRFRNSVRRSGAYLPTFKEIFRSYNLPEDLAYLPHVESSFHSRVYSKVGACGIWQFTKTTGERYLIIDDAVDERLDPIASTHAAARYFRRSYNHLQHWPLAITSYNYGLPGTIRAQKEFRSYPKVFAKHRTQSFQFASRNFYSEFIAAKNIAKKLEKNISLRKPEKTC
;
A
#
# COMPACT_ATOMS: atom_id res chain seq x y z
N MET A 1 9.78 33.04 22.58
CA MET A 1 8.71 32.23 21.95
C MET A 1 9.36 31.31 20.93
N THR A 2 9.57 30.07 21.35
CA THR A 2 10.43 29.07 20.70
C THR A 2 9.59 28.13 19.83
N HIS A 3 9.87 28.12 18.53
CA HIS A 3 9.45 27.06 17.61
C HIS A 3 10.52 25.95 17.60
N PRO A 4 10.19 24.66 17.81
CA PRO A 4 11.18 23.61 17.73
C PRO A 4 11.41 23.17 16.28
N LEU A 5 12.66 23.33 15.86
CA LEU A 5 13.31 22.72 14.70
C LEU A 5 13.45 21.20 14.92
N HIS A 6 13.02 20.38 13.96
CA HIS A 6 13.37 18.95 13.92
C HIS A 6 14.51 18.67 12.93
N ILE A 7 15.72 18.85 13.46
CA ILE A 7 16.95 18.02 13.37
C ILE A 7 17.05 17.01 12.21
N ARG A 8 18.03 17.26 11.32
CA ARG A 8 18.73 16.27 10.48
C ARG A 8 19.70 15.44 11.33
N LYS A 9 19.81 14.12 11.09
CA LYS A 9 21.00 13.34 11.49
C LYS A 9 21.37 12.29 10.45
N SER A 10 22.63 12.37 10.04
CA SER A 10 23.44 11.45 9.26
C SER A 10 23.59 10.09 9.93
N ILE A 11 23.73 9.01 9.16
CA ILE A 11 24.14 7.69 9.67
C ILE A 11 25.37 7.20 8.90
N LEU A 12 26.35 6.83 9.71
CA LEU A 12 27.69 6.33 9.47
C LEU A 12 27.70 5.00 8.71
N LEU A 13 28.73 4.78 7.88
CA LEU A 13 29.10 3.48 7.32
C LEU A 13 29.53 2.52 8.42
N ALA A 14 29.06 1.27 8.36
CA ALA A 14 29.63 0.15 9.12
C ALA A 14 30.06 -0.94 8.13
N ALA A 15 31.37 -1.23 8.14
CA ALA A 15 32.00 -2.33 7.43
C ALA A 15 31.64 -3.68 8.11
N VAL A 16 31.42 -4.72 7.32
CA VAL A 16 31.24 -6.09 7.81
C VAL A 16 32.31 -6.97 7.18
N PHE A 17 33.14 -7.56 8.04
CA PHE A 17 34.16 -8.54 7.70
C PHE A 17 33.53 -9.85 7.22
N ILE A 18 34.11 -10.42 6.16
CA ILE A 18 33.82 -11.76 5.63
C ILE A 18 34.77 -12.75 6.31
N LEU A 19 34.23 -13.78 6.96
CA LEU A 19 35.00 -14.96 7.36
C LEU A 19 34.34 -16.20 6.74
N CYS A 20 35.01 -16.78 5.76
CA CYS A 20 34.66 -18.06 5.14
C CYS A 20 35.18 -19.21 6.03
N LEU A 21 34.30 -20.15 6.37
CA LEU A 21 34.68 -21.48 6.83
C LEU A 21 33.81 -22.49 6.07
N THR A 22 34.49 -23.28 5.24
CA THR A 22 33.96 -24.42 4.49
C THR A 22 33.98 -25.67 5.35
N LEU A 23 32.87 -26.41 5.38
CA LEU A 23 32.91 -27.87 5.54
C LEU A 23 31.81 -28.50 4.66
N ALA A 24 32.26 -29.43 3.83
CA ALA A 24 31.46 -30.29 2.97
C ALA A 24 30.87 -31.45 3.76
N GLY A 25 29.74 -31.96 3.28
CA GLY A 25 29.12 -33.20 3.74
C GLY A 25 27.94 -33.55 2.83
N GLU A 26 28.14 -34.53 1.95
CA GLU A 26 27.16 -35.06 1.01
C GLU A 26 26.20 -36.07 1.65
N THR A 27 25.02 -36.20 1.03
CA THR A 27 24.27 -37.43 0.66
C THR A 27 22.79 -37.40 1.05
N GLY A 28 21.94 -37.86 0.13
CA GLY A 28 20.54 -38.21 0.39
C GLY A 28 19.52 -37.59 -0.57
N ASN A 29 19.57 -37.99 -1.84
CA ASN A 29 18.54 -37.67 -2.83
C ASN A 29 17.33 -38.61 -2.64
N THR A 30 16.23 -38.11 -2.08
CA THR A 30 14.91 -38.73 -2.19
C THR A 30 13.97 -37.71 -2.83
N ALA A 31 13.80 -37.84 -4.14
CA ALA A 31 12.83 -37.08 -4.91
C ALA A 31 11.41 -37.52 -4.53
N GLN A 32 10.82 -36.83 -3.56
CA GLN A 32 9.40 -36.94 -3.27
C GLN A 32 8.63 -36.09 -4.28
N LYS A 33 7.94 -36.76 -5.20
CA LYS A 33 6.93 -36.17 -6.09
C LYS A 33 5.74 -35.70 -5.25
N ASP A 34 5.82 -34.50 -4.69
CA ASP A 34 4.70 -33.89 -3.99
C ASP A 34 3.88 -33.00 -4.92
N HIS A 35 2.62 -33.43 -5.08
CA HIS A 35 1.41 -32.71 -5.46
C HIS A 35 1.55 -31.29 -6.04
N THR A 36 1.07 -31.13 -7.27
CA THR A 36 0.73 -29.86 -7.92
C THR A 36 -0.31 -29.10 -7.09
N THR A 37 0.16 -28.40 -6.06
CA THR A 37 -0.56 -27.32 -5.42
C THR A 37 -0.63 -26.21 -6.46
N THR A 38 -1.82 -25.85 -6.94
CA THR A 38 -1.97 -24.77 -7.91
C THR A 38 -1.30 -23.51 -7.36
N PHE A 39 -0.20 -23.10 -7.98
CA PHE A 39 0.54 -21.93 -7.57
C PHE A 39 -0.36 -20.70 -7.71
N HIS A 40 -0.71 -20.08 -6.58
CA HIS A 40 -1.43 -18.81 -6.56
C HIS A 40 -0.41 -17.70 -6.23
N PRO A 41 0.01 -16.89 -7.22
CA PRO A 41 1.03 -15.86 -6.98
C PRO A 41 0.62 -14.85 -5.90
N PHE A 42 -0.68 -14.61 -5.73
CA PHE A 42 -1.19 -13.57 -4.85
C PHE A 42 -2.22 -14.13 -3.85
N PRO A 43 -1.78 -14.89 -2.83
CA PRO A 43 -2.69 -15.50 -1.85
C PRO A 43 -3.29 -14.46 -0.89
N LEU A 44 -4.57 -14.62 -0.56
CA LEU A 44 -5.23 -13.82 0.47
C LEU A 44 -5.05 -14.50 1.83
N TYR A 45 -4.21 -13.93 2.68
CA TYR A 45 -4.02 -14.41 4.06
C TYR A 45 -5.12 -13.90 4.99
N SER A 46 -5.57 -14.73 5.93
CA SER A 46 -6.50 -14.35 7.00
C SER A 46 -6.05 -13.10 7.77
N ALA A 47 -4.74 -12.93 7.95
CA ALA A 47 -4.13 -11.78 8.60
C ALA A 47 -4.44 -10.43 7.93
N ILE A 48 -4.78 -10.42 6.63
CA ILE A 48 -5.03 -9.18 5.86
C ILE A 48 -6.44 -9.11 5.27
N THR A 49 -7.29 -10.11 5.46
CA THR A 49 -8.65 -10.14 4.88
C THR A 49 -9.43 -8.87 5.20
N ASN A 50 -9.37 -8.41 6.46
CA ASN A 50 -10.04 -7.18 6.87
C ASN A 50 -9.46 -5.93 6.20
N ASN A 51 -8.15 -5.90 5.96
CA ASN A 51 -7.48 -4.79 5.28
C ASN A 51 -7.89 -4.74 3.81
N VAL A 52 -7.90 -5.89 3.13
CA VAL A 52 -8.37 -6.00 1.75
C VAL A 52 -9.83 -5.54 1.64
N SER A 53 -10.73 -6.03 2.50
CA SER A 53 -12.13 -5.60 2.49
C SER A 53 -12.30 -4.10 2.78
N PHE A 54 -11.47 -3.51 3.63
CA PHE A 54 -11.47 -2.06 3.85
C PHE A 54 -11.09 -1.30 2.57
N TRP A 55 -10.00 -1.68 1.91
CA TRP A 55 -9.56 -1.03 0.66
C TRP A 55 -10.52 -1.25 -0.51
N GLU A 56 -11.16 -2.42 -0.59
CA GLU A 56 -12.24 -2.67 -1.56
C GLU A 56 -13.40 -1.67 -1.35
N ARG A 57 -13.80 -1.38 -0.10
CA ARG A 57 -14.80 -0.34 0.18
C ARG A 57 -14.30 1.07 -0.17
N VAL A 58 -13.03 1.39 0.09
CA VAL A 58 -12.43 2.67 -0.32
C VAL A 58 -12.49 2.86 -1.83
N TYR A 59 -12.20 1.81 -2.61
CA TYR A 59 -12.18 1.87 -4.08
C TYR A 59 -13.55 1.72 -4.74
N ALA A 60 -14.52 1.07 -4.08
CA ALA A 60 -15.81 0.73 -4.70
C ALA A 60 -17.02 1.47 -4.11
N THR A 61 -16.96 1.89 -2.85
CA THR A 61 -18.13 2.38 -2.10
C THR A 61 -18.04 3.87 -1.81
N TYR A 62 -16.97 4.31 -1.14
CA TYR A 62 -16.85 5.68 -0.64
C TYR A 62 -16.44 6.66 -1.74
N SER A 63 -17.20 7.75 -1.88
CA SER A 63 -16.92 8.79 -2.85
C SER A 63 -15.70 9.64 -2.47
N ASN A 64 -15.14 10.37 -3.44
CA ASN A 64 -13.93 11.18 -3.24
C ASN A 64 -14.07 12.28 -2.17
N ASP A 65 -15.29 12.69 -1.86
CA ASP A 65 -15.67 13.67 -0.83
C ASP A 65 -15.89 13.03 0.54
N THR A 66 -15.89 11.69 0.64
CA THR A 66 -16.06 10.99 1.91
C THR A 66 -14.73 10.87 2.64
N ILE A 67 -14.70 11.28 3.90
CA ILE A 67 -13.63 10.97 4.85
C ILE A 67 -14.08 9.84 5.75
N ILE A 68 -13.27 8.79 5.83
CA ILE A 68 -13.49 7.62 6.67
C ILE A 68 -12.59 7.78 7.90
N VAL A 69 -13.17 7.89 9.09
CA VAL A 69 -12.44 7.93 10.36
C VAL A 69 -12.37 6.50 10.90
N HIS A 70 -11.17 5.96 11.10
CA HIS A 70 -10.97 4.55 11.43
C HIS A 70 -9.75 4.32 12.34
N ASP A 71 -9.62 3.11 12.88
CA ASP A 71 -8.41 2.66 13.58
C ASP A 71 -7.31 2.30 12.56
N ARG A 72 -6.09 2.79 12.78
CA ARG A 72 -4.93 2.54 11.91
C ARG A 72 -4.49 1.07 11.87
N ASP A 73 -4.64 0.34 12.97
CA ASP A 73 -4.13 -1.03 13.11
C ASP A 73 -5.21 -2.10 12.96
N ASP A 74 -6.49 -1.78 13.22
CA ASP A 74 -7.63 -2.67 12.98
C ASP A 74 -8.67 -2.01 12.06
N LEU A 75 -8.53 -2.25 10.75
CA LEU A 75 -9.38 -1.65 9.71
C LEU A 75 -10.85 -2.11 9.72
N ARG A 76 -11.24 -3.03 10.62
CA ARG A 76 -12.66 -3.30 10.90
C ARG A 76 -13.33 -2.17 11.66
N LYS A 77 -12.55 -1.41 12.46
CA LYS A 77 -13.05 -0.34 13.31
C LYS A 77 -13.16 0.96 12.53
N VAL A 78 -14.25 1.11 11.79
CA VAL A 78 -14.65 2.39 11.18
C VAL A 78 -15.48 3.16 12.20
N TYR A 79 -14.89 4.23 12.72
CA TYR A 79 -15.51 5.08 13.73
C TYR A 79 -16.61 5.94 13.15
N THR A 80 -16.41 6.56 11.99
CA THR A 80 -17.47 7.27 11.25
C THR A 80 -17.07 7.52 9.81
N THR A 81 -18.03 8.02 9.03
CA THR A 81 -17.79 8.63 7.73
C THR A 81 -18.42 10.02 7.72
N ILE A 82 -17.71 11.01 7.19
CA ILE A 82 -18.25 12.35 6.96
C ILE A 82 -18.09 12.72 5.48
N SER A 83 -18.99 13.52 4.92
CA SER A 83 -18.81 14.10 3.59
C SER A 83 -18.27 15.52 3.72
N LEU A 84 -17.23 15.84 2.96
CA LEU A 84 -16.63 17.17 2.87
C LEU A 84 -16.77 17.69 1.43
N PRO A 85 -17.24 18.92 1.22
CA PRO A 85 -17.47 19.45 -0.12
C PRO A 85 -16.17 19.47 -0.95
N SER A 86 -16.30 19.21 -2.26
CA SER A 86 -15.18 19.35 -3.20
C SER A 86 -14.63 20.78 -3.16
N PRO A 87 -13.33 20.97 -2.83
CA PRO A 87 -12.78 22.29 -2.65
C PRO A 87 -12.60 23.00 -3.99
N ARG A 88 -13.08 24.25 -4.10
CA ARG A 88 -12.98 25.06 -5.33
C ARG A 88 -11.68 25.85 -5.37
N ASN A 89 -11.16 26.24 -4.20
CA ASN A 89 -9.96 27.05 -4.05
C ASN A 89 -9.10 26.56 -2.87
N GLY A 90 -8.02 27.30 -2.57
CA GLY A 90 -7.12 26.98 -1.46
C GLY A 90 -7.76 27.07 -0.08
N ASP A 91 -8.72 27.98 0.12
CA ASP A 91 -9.36 28.18 1.42
C ASP A 91 -10.37 27.10 1.75
N ASP A 92 -11.11 26.59 0.76
CA ASP A 92 -11.94 25.40 0.92
C ASP A 92 -11.11 24.19 1.34
N ARG A 93 -9.90 24.02 0.77
CA ARG A 93 -8.98 22.96 1.19
C ARG A 93 -8.57 23.12 2.65
N LYS A 94 -8.21 24.34 3.09
CA LYS A 94 -7.87 24.62 4.48
C LYS A 94 -9.05 24.34 5.43
N LYS A 95 -10.27 24.73 5.04
CA LYS A 95 -11.50 24.45 5.81
C LYS A 95 -11.75 22.96 5.95
N ASN A 96 -11.60 22.20 4.86
CA ASN A 96 -11.75 20.75 4.89
C ASN A 96 -10.70 20.08 5.77
N LEU A 97 -9.44 20.50 5.68
CA LEU A 97 -8.36 20.00 6.55
C LEU A 97 -8.63 20.29 8.03
N ARG A 98 -9.19 21.47 8.34
CA ARG A 98 -9.60 21.82 9.71
C ARG A 98 -10.71 20.90 10.22
N LYS A 99 -11.76 20.66 9.42
CA LYS A 99 -12.85 19.73 9.77
C LYS A 99 -12.35 18.30 9.96
N GLU A 100 -11.42 17.86 9.13
CA GLU A 100 -10.78 16.55 9.23
C GLU A 100 -9.98 16.41 10.54
N LYS A 101 -9.27 17.47 10.95
CA LYS A 101 -8.59 17.52 12.25
C LYS A 101 -9.58 17.48 13.41
N GLU A 102 -10.62 18.30 13.36
CA GLU A 102 -11.65 18.40 14.40
C GLU A 102 -12.38 17.06 14.61
N ILE A 103 -12.73 16.35 13.53
CA ILE A 103 -13.37 15.02 13.66
C ILE A 103 -12.40 13.98 14.21
N THR A 104 -11.11 14.04 13.84
CA THR A 104 -10.09 13.14 14.39
C THR A 104 -9.96 13.36 15.89
N GLU A 105 -9.74 14.60 16.33
CA GLU A 105 -9.65 14.97 17.75
C GLU A 105 -10.92 14.61 18.53
N LYS A 106 -12.12 14.74 17.93
CA LYS A 106 -13.39 14.30 18.53
C LYS A 106 -13.32 12.82 18.91
N TYR A 107 -12.87 11.97 18.00
CA TYR A 107 -12.82 10.53 18.22
C TYR A 107 -11.71 10.11 19.17
N GLU A 108 -10.55 10.76 19.13
CA GLU A 108 -9.48 10.55 20.12
C GLU A 108 -9.98 10.85 21.54
N LYS A 109 -10.60 12.02 21.74
CA LYS A 109 -11.18 12.43 23.04
C LYS A 109 -12.32 11.49 23.47
N MET A 110 -13.18 11.06 22.54
CA MET A 110 -14.25 10.11 22.82
C MET A 110 -13.71 8.77 23.31
N LEU A 111 -12.69 8.21 22.65
CA LEU A 111 -12.08 6.94 23.03
C LEU A 111 -11.42 7.03 24.42
N LEU A 112 -10.72 8.12 24.71
CA LEU A 112 -10.15 8.38 26.05
C LEU A 112 -11.24 8.54 27.12
N ALA A 113 -12.37 9.17 26.81
CA ALA A 113 -13.49 9.27 27.74
C ALA A 113 -14.14 7.91 28.02
N LEU A 114 -14.38 7.10 26.97
CA LEU A 114 -14.98 5.77 27.07
C LEU A 114 -14.13 4.76 27.85
N ARG A 115 -12.85 5.05 28.06
CA ARG A 115 -11.96 4.31 28.96
C ARG A 115 -12.41 4.44 30.42
N ASN A 116 -12.89 5.62 30.79
CA ASN A 116 -13.11 6.01 32.18
C ASN A 116 -14.61 6.07 32.55
N ARG A 117 -15.52 6.14 31.57
CA ARG A 117 -16.96 6.20 31.79
C ARG A 117 -17.76 5.35 30.80
N PRO A 118 -19.00 4.95 31.15
CA PRO A 118 -19.89 4.28 30.21
C PRO A 118 -20.29 5.20 29.04
N PRO A 119 -20.62 4.61 27.86
CA PRO A 119 -21.15 5.35 26.72
C PRO A 119 -22.55 5.90 27.01
N LYS A 120 -22.80 7.16 26.63
CA LYS A 120 -24.06 7.87 26.85
C LYS A 120 -24.89 7.99 25.57
N THR A 121 -24.24 8.32 24.45
CA THR A 121 -24.92 8.54 23.16
C THR A 121 -24.94 7.27 22.31
N ALA A 122 -25.80 7.23 21.28
CA ALA A 122 -25.82 6.12 20.32
C ALA A 122 -24.47 5.96 19.58
N GLU A 123 -23.83 7.08 19.23
CA GLU A 123 -22.49 7.10 18.62
C GLU A 123 -21.46 6.46 19.56
N GLU A 124 -21.45 6.88 20.83
CA GLU A 124 -20.56 6.31 21.85
C GLU A 124 -20.81 4.83 22.09
N LYS A 125 -22.07 4.39 22.15
CA LYS A 125 -22.43 2.96 22.31
C LYS A 125 -21.90 2.13 21.15
N ARG A 126 -22.07 2.60 19.91
CA ARG A 126 -21.56 1.95 18.70
C ARG A 126 -20.04 1.86 18.69
N VAL A 127 -19.34 2.94 19.03
CA VAL A 127 -17.87 2.96 19.10
C VAL A 127 -17.37 2.05 20.22
N ALA A 128 -17.98 2.12 21.41
CA ALA A 128 -17.61 1.29 22.55
C ALA A 128 -17.78 -0.21 22.26
N ALA A 129 -18.74 -0.59 21.42
CA ALA A 129 -18.99 -1.99 21.06
C ALA A 129 -17.82 -2.65 20.30
N PHE A 130 -16.90 -1.88 19.72
CA PHE A 130 -15.68 -2.42 19.12
C PHE A 130 -14.65 -2.92 20.15
N PHE A 131 -14.85 -2.61 21.44
CA PHE A 131 -13.89 -2.85 22.52
C PHE A 131 -14.54 -3.65 23.65
N THR A 132 -14.13 -4.91 23.79
CA THR A 132 -14.68 -5.85 24.77
C THR A 132 -13.55 -6.58 25.52
N GLY A 133 -13.92 -7.29 26.57
CA GLY A 133 -12.98 -8.11 27.36
C GLY A 133 -12.22 -7.36 28.44
N PRO A 134 -11.35 -8.07 29.19
CA PRO A 134 -10.66 -7.54 30.38
C PRO A 134 -9.75 -6.34 30.05
N ASP A 135 -9.14 -6.32 28.86
CA ASP A 135 -8.21 -5.27 28.45
C ASP A 135 -8.89 -4.05 27.79
N ARG A 136 -10.23 -3.95 27.84
CA ARG A 136 -11.01 -2.89 27.16
C ARG A 136 -10.43 -1.49 27.39
N LYS A 137 -10.04 -1.15 28.62
CA LYS A 137 -9.46 0.16 28.96
C LYS A 137 -8.16 0.42 28.20
N GLN A 138 -7.27 -0.57 28.10
CA GLN A 138 -6.02 -0.45 27.36
C GLN A 138 -6.25 -0.39 25.84
N GLN A 139 -7.22 -1.16 25.33
CA GLN A 139 -7.60 -1.12 23.92
C GLN A 139 -8.10 0.27 23.51
N LEU A 140 -8.96 0.90 24.33
CA LEU A 140 -9.47 2.26 24.09
C LEU A 140 -8.36 3.32 24.12
N ALA A 141 -7.43 3.23 25.07
CA ALA A 141 -6.29 4.14 25.13
C ALA A 141 -5.43 4.04 23.85
N LYS A 142 -5.08 2.82 23.46
CA LYS A 142 -4.31 2.56 22.22
C LYS A 142 -5.08 2.98 20.97
N ALA A 143 -6.40 2.79 20.93
CA ALA A 143 -7.25 3.19 19.81
C ALA A 143 -7.28 4.71 19.63
N ALA A 144 -7.26 5.48 20.72
CA ALA A 144 -7.16 6.93 20.66
C ALA A 144 -5.87 7.39 19.95
N GLU A 145 -4.74 6.71 20.16
CA GLU A 145 -3.47 6.99 19.48
C GLU A 145 -3.42 6.52 18.01
N ARG A 146 -4.47 5.81 17.57
CA ARG A 146 -4.54 5.15 16.25
C ARG A 146 -5.64 5.71 15.37
N VAL A 147 -6.37 6.75 15.81
CA VAL A 147 -7.39 7.38 14.97
C VAL A 147 -6.71 7.93 13.72
N ARG A 148 -7.25 7.57 12.57
CA ARG A 148 -6.76 7.98 11.25
C ARG A 148 -7.92 8.24 10.32
N THR A 149 -7.67 9.08 9.33
CA THR A 149 -8.57 9.38 8.23
C THR A 149 -8.09 8.77 6.92
N GLN A 150 -9.04 8.36 6.09
CA GLN A 150 -8.83 7.90 4.72
C GLN A 150 -9.91 8.47 3.82
N ASN A 151 -9.53 9.11 2.71
CA ASN A 151 -10.49 9.56 1.71
C ASN A 151 -11.05 8.35 0.95
N GLY A 152 -12.35 8.37 0.67
CA GLY A 152 -12.95 7.53 -0.35
C GLY A 152 -12.32 7.80 -1.72
N GLN A 153 -12.33 6.80 -2.59
CA GLN A 153 -11.67 6.87 -3.88
C GLN A 153 -12.52 6.35 -5.03
N ARG A 154 -13.82 6.08 -4.82
CA ARG A 154 -14.67 5.40 -5.81
C ARG A 154 -14.61 6.02 -7.20
N GLN A 155 -14.81 7.34 -7.33
CA GLN A 155 -14.77 8.00 -8.63
C GLN A 155 -13.35 8.03 -9.20
N ARG A 156 -12.34 8.32 -8.36
CA ARG A 156 -10.93 8.31 -8.78
C ARG A 156 -10.52 6.93 -9.32
N PHE A 157 -10.90 5.86 -8.63
CA PHE A 157 -10.59 4.48 -8.98
C PHE A 157 -11.31 4.05 -10.26
N ARG A 158 -12.61 4.35 -10.40
CA ARG A 158 -13.34 4.11 -11.67
C ARG A 158 -12.65 4.80 -12.85
N ASN A 159 -12.21 6.04 -12.69
CA ASN A 159 -11.47 6.75 -13.74
C ASN A 159 -10.09 6.11 -14.00
N SER A 160 -9.45 5.56 -12.96
CA SER A 160 -8.24 4.77 -13.11
C SER A 160 -8.45 3.52 -13.97
N VAL A 161 -9.53 2.78 -13.76
CA VAL A 161 -9.89 1.60 -14.58
C VAL A 161 -10.19 1.98 -16.02
N ARG A 162 -10.86 3.11 -16.25
CA ARG A 162 -11.05 3.60 -17.63
C ARG A 162 -9.71 3.90 -18.32
N ARG A 163 -8.78 4.57 -17.64
CA ARG A 163 -7.45 4.88 -18.17
C ARG A 163 -6.61 3.63 -18.39
N SER A 164 -6.68 2.65 -17.50
CA SER A 164 -5.87 1.44 -17.57
C SER A 164 -6.15 0.61 -18.83
N GLY A 165 -7.33 0.73 -19.43
CA GLY A 165 -7.66 0.10 -20.71
C GLY A 165 -6.66 0.38 -21.83
N ALA A 166 -6.04 1.57 -21.85
CA ALA A 166 -5.06 1.94 -22.86
C ALA A 166 -3.71 1.22 -22.70
N TYR A 167 -3.42 0.67 -21.51
CA TYR A 167 -2.08 0.18 -21.16
C TYR A 167 -2.07 -1.29 -20.71
N LEU A 168 -3.14 -1.77 -20.08
CA LEU A 168 -3.19 -3.10 -19.46
C LEU A 168 -2.84 -4.26 -20.40
N PRO A 169 -3.32 -4.32 -21.66
CA PRO A 169 -2.95 -5.40 -22.57
C PRO A 169 -1.43 -5.49 -22.76
N THR A 170 -0.79 -4.36 -23.10
CA THR A 170 0.66 -4.27 -23.29
C THR A 170 1.42 -4.54 -22.00
N PHE A 171 0.96 -4.03 -20.86
CA PHE A 171 1.62 -4.27 -19.58
C PHE A 171 1.60 -5.76 -19.21
N LYS A 172 0.47 -6.44 -19.42
CA LYS A 172 0.35 -7.88 -19.20
C LYS A 172 1.29 -8.67 -20.12
N GLU A 173 1.39 -8.28 -21.39
CA GLU A 173 2.35 -8.88 -22.32
C GLU A 173 3.80 -8.70 -21.88
N ILE A 174 4.17 -7.49 -21.40
CA ILE A 174 5.50 -7.24 -20.83
C ILE A 174 5.72 -8.12 -19.60
N PHE A 175 4.81 -8.19 -18.64
CA PHE A 175 5.01 -9.08 -17.49
C PHE A 175 5.16 -10.55 -17.89
N ARG A 176 4.37 -11.00 -18.87
CA ARG A 176 4.45 -12.35 -19.43
C ARG A 176 5.82 -12.62 -20.08
N SER A 177 6.37 -11.68 -20.85
CA SER A 177 7.68 -11.85 -21.51
C SER A 177 8.84 -11.93 -20.51
N TYR A 178 8.66 -11.42 -19.28
CA TYR A 178 9.62 -11.57 -18.18
C TYR A 178 9.36 -12.81 -17.30
N ASN A 179 8.40 -13.67 -17.67
CA ASN A 179 7.91 -14.81 -16.87
C ASN A 179 7.40 -14.39 -15.49
N LEU A 180 6.68 -13.26 -15.42
CA LEU A 180 6.10 -12.72 -14.19
C LEU A 180 4.57 -12.80 -14.23
N PRO A 181 3.88 -12.81 -13.07
CA PRO A 181 2.43 -12.79 -13.03
C PRO A 181 1.87 -11.52 -13.68
N GLU A 182 0.99 -11.69 -14.67
CA GLU A 182 0.36 -10.59 -15.41
C GLU A 182 -0.45 -9.65 -14.50
N ASP A 183 -0.97 -10.16 -13.39
CA ASP A 183 -1.75 -9.37 -12.43
C ASP A 183 -0.92 -8.27 -11.75
N LEU A 184 0.42 -8.27 -11.85
CA LEU A 184 1.27 -7.13 -11.48
C LEU A 184 0.90 -5.86 -12.25
N ALA A 185 0.37 -5.99 -13.46
CA ALA A 185 -0.08 -4.87 -14.29
C ALA A 185 -1.21 -4.03 -13.64
N TYR A 186 -1.86 -4.52 -12.58
CA TYR A 186 -2.88 -3.76 -11.85
C TYR A 186 -2.30 -2.83 -10.78
N LEU A 187 -1.03 -2.97 -10.41
CA LEU A 187 -0.42 -2.15 -9.36
C LEU A 187 -0.48 -0.63 -9.62
N PRO A 188 -0.39 -0.12 -10.87
CA PRO A 188 -0.51 1.31 -11.14
C PRO A 188 -1.85 1.96 -10.74
N HIS A 189 -2.89 1.18 -10.45
CA HIS A 189 -4.11 1.71 -9.83
C HIS A 189 -3.84 2.32 -8.44
N VAL A 190 -2.98 1.68 -7.65
CA VAL A 190 -2.57 2.10 -6.31
C VAL A 190 -1.58 3.27 -6.39
N GLU A 191 -0.61 3.18 -7.29
CA GLU A 191 0.49 4.15 -7.39
C GLU A 191 0.04 5.50 -7.98
N SER A 192 -0.27 5.53 -9.27
CA SER A 192 -0.55 6.77 -10.02
C SER A 192 -2.03 6.93 -10.39
N SER A 193 -2.83 5.89 -10.15
CA SER A 193 -4.13 5.73 -10.80
C SER A 193 -4.04 5.74 -12.33
N PHE A 194 -2.98 5.17 -12.91
CA PHE A 194 -2.69 5.19 -14.35
C PHE A 194 -2.57 6.61 -14.95
N HIS A 195 -1.94 7.54 -14.23
CA HIS A 195 -1.52 8.82 -14.81
C HIS A 195 -0.04 8.75 -15.17
N SER A 196 0.30 8.97 -16.43
CA SER A 196 1.68 8.90 -16.93
C SER A 196 2.51 10.14 -16.61
N ARG A 197 1.89 11.30 -16.44
CA ARG A 197 2.56 12.58 -16.18
C ARG A 197 2.20 13.13 -14.80
N VAL A 198 2.47 12.34 -13.75
CA VAL A 198 2.21 12.74 -12.36
C VAL A 198 3.48 12.64 -11.53
N TYR A 199 3.70 13.65 -10.69
CA TYR A 199 4.78 13.71 -9.72
C TYR A 199 4.20 13.63 -8.30
N SER A 200 4.79 12.80 -7.47
CA SER A 200 4.55 12.81 -6.03
C SER A 200 5.29 13.97 -5.36
N LYS A 201 4.90 14.30 -4.13
CA LYS A 201 5.56 15.32 -3.31
C LYS A 201 7.03 15.02 -3.01
N VAL A 202 7.45 13.75 -3.13
CA VAL A 202 8.79 13.27 -2.80
C VAL A 202 9.59 12.84 -4.04
N GLY A 203 9.14 13.25 -5.24
CA GLY A 203 9.92 13.11 -6.47
C GLY A 203 9.81 11.76 -7.22
N ALA A 204 8.95 10.84 -6.75
CA ALA A 204 8.49 9.73 -7.59
C ALA A 204 7.59 10.25 -8.72
N CYS A 205 7.72 9.70 -9.94
CA CYS A 205 6.91 10.12 -11.07
C CYS A 205 6.52 8.97 -12.01
N GLY A 206 5.58 9.24 -12.92
CA GLY A 206 5.15 8.28 -13.92
C GLY A 206 4.03 7.34 -13.50
N ILE A 207 3.61 6.45 -14.40
CA ILE A 207 2.58 5.44 -14.12
C ILE A 207 2.98 4.54 -12.93
N TRP A 208 4.25 4.18 -12.87
CA TRP A 208 4.82 3.27 -11.87
C TRP A 208 5.40 3.96 -10.64
N GLN A 209 5.34 5.31 -10.57
CA GLN A 209 5.85 6.10 -9.44
C GLN A 209 7.27 5.73 -9.00
N PHE A 210 8.19 5.56 -9.96
CA PHE A 210 9.60 5.36 -9.63
C PHE A 210 10.20 6.62 -9.02
N THR A 211 10.85 6.49 -7.86
CA THR A 211 11.77 7.52 -7.35
C THR A 211 12.99 7.61 -8.27
N LYS A 212 13.64 8.78 -8.35
CA LYS A 212 14.83 8.97 -9.19
C LYS A 212 15.90 7.90 -8.92
N THR A 213 16.29 7.72 -7.66
CA THR A 213 17.28 6.72 -7.22
C THR A 213 16.92 5.27 -7.54
N THR A 214 15.63 4.92 -7.59
CA THR A 214 15.21 3.56 -7.99
C THR A 214 15.15 3.46 -9.50
N GLY A 215 14.64 4.50 -10.17
CA GLY A 215 14.51 4.60 -11.61
C GLY A 215 15.87 4.48 -12.31
N GLU A 216 16.91 5.17 -11.83
CA GLU A 216 18.27 5.16 -12.41
C GLU A 216 18.90 3.75 -12.49
N ARG A 217 18.38 2.77 -11.74
CA ARG A 217 18.84 1.37 -11.82
C ARG A 217 18.30 0.63 -13.05
N TYR A 218 17.27 1.19 -13.68
CA TYR A 218 16.49 0.52 -14.72
C TYR A 218 16.14 1.44 -15.89
N LEU A 219 16.23 2.76 -15.76
CA LEU A 219 15.73 3.76 -16.70
C LEU A 219 16.79 4.83 -16.94
N ILE A 220 16.76 5.40 -18.14
CA ILE A 220 17.50 6.61 -18.48
C ILE A 220 16.77 7.81 -17.87
N ILE A 221 17.50 8.53 -17.02
CA ILE A 221 17.01 9.73 -16.32
C ILE A 221 18.14 10.75 -16.31
N ASP A 222 18.05 11.74 -17.20
CA ASP A 222 18.94 12.89 -17.31
C ASP A 222 18.13 14.17 -17.54
N ASP A 223 18.81 15.28 -17.86
CA ASP A 223 18.17 16.59 -18.03
C ASP A 223 17.34 16.68 -19.33
N ALA A 224 17.57 15.81 -20.30
CA ALA A 224 16.85 15.77 -21.57
C ALA A 224 15.74 14.69 -21.58
N VAL A 225 15.98 13.55 -20.93
CA VAL A 225 15.11 12.37 -20.97
C VAL A 225 14.79 11.87 -19.54
N ASP A 226 13.50 11.68 -19.25
CA ASP A 226 13.04 11.01 -18.03
C ASP A 226 12.09 9.86 -18.39
N GLU A 227 12.64 8.67 -18.61
CA GLU A 227 11.88 7.49 -19.03
C GLU A 227 10.88 7.00 -17.97
N ARG A 228 10.90 7.56 -16.75
CA ARG A 228 9.83 7.29 -15.77
C ARG A 228 8.47 7.77 -16.27
N LEU A 229 8.45 8.79 -17.13
CA LEU A 229 7.23 9.34 -17.72
C LEU A 229 6.72 8.52 -18.93
N ASP A 230 7.56 7.66 -19.50
CA ASP A 230 7.20 6.74 -20.58
C ASP A 230 6.51 5.50 -19.98
N PRO A 231 5.22 5.25 -20.28
CA PRO A 231 4.48 4.09 -19.76
C PRO A 231 5.10 2.74 -20.09
N ILE A 232 5.70 2.58 -21.27
CA ILE A 232 6.25 1.30 -21.75
C ILE A 232 7.63 1.07 -21.14
N ALA A 233 8.53 2.06 -21.24
CA ALA A 233 9.88 1.96 -20.66
C ALA A 233 9.81 1.72 -19.15
N SER A 234 8.97 2.49 -18.44
CA SER A 234 8.76 2.32 -17.00
C SER A 234 8.11 0.97 -16.64
N THR A 235 7.32 0.36 -17.52
CA THR A 235 6.79 -1.01 -17.29
C THR A 235 7.87 -2.08 -17.42
N HIS A 236 8.76 -1.98 -18.40
CA HIS A 236 9.93 -2.85 -18.48
C HIS A 236 10.82 -2.73 -17.24
N ALA A 237 10.99 -1.50 -16.71
CA ALA A 237 11.68 -1.28 -15.45
C ALA A 237 10.96 -1.91 -14.25
N ALA A 238 9.63 -1.80 -14.18
CA ALA A 238 8.83 -2.49 -13.15
C ALA A 238 8.98 -4.01 -13.22
N ALA A 239 8.95 -4.60 -14.42
CA ALA A 239 9.20 -6.03 -14.61
C ALA A 239 10.59 -6.44 -14.11
N ARG A 240 11.65 -5.69 -14.46
CA ARG A 240 13.00 -5.94 -13.93
C ARG A 240 13.08 -5.83 -12.42
N TYR A 241 12.43 -4.81 -11.83
CA TYR A 241 12.33 -4.65 -10.39
C TYR A 241 11.67 -5.87 -9.74
N PHE A 242 10.50 -6.30 -10.23
CA PHE A 242 9.75 -7.40 -9.63
C PHE A 242 10.46 -8.74 -9.77
N ARG A 243 11.12 -9.00 -10.91
CA ARG A 243 11.98 -10.16 -11.09
C ARG A 243 13.11 -10.18 -10.05
N ARG A 244 13.81 -9.04 -9.87
CA ARG A 244 14.86 -8.91 -8.85
C ARG A 244 14.30 -9.15 -7.44
N SER A 245 13.19 -8.51 -7.12
CA SER A 245 12.56 -8.60 -5.80
C SER A 245 12.13 -10.04 -5.49
N TYR A 246 11.48 -10.70 -6.45
CA TYR A 246 11.10 -12.11 -6.32
C TYR A 246 12.31 -13.03 -6.18
N ASN A 247 13.39 -12.80 -6.93
CA ASN A 247 14.62 -13.60 -6.80
C ASN A 247 15.19 -13.58 -5.37
N HIS A 248 15.12 -12.43 -4.69
CA HIS A 248 15.59 -12.31 -3.31
C HIS A 248 14.61 -12.85 -2.27
N LEU A 249 13.30 -12.62 -2.47
CA LEU A 249 12.29 -12.84 -1.44
C LEU A 249 11.57 -14.18 -1.60
N GLN A 250 11.52 -14.72 -2.82
CA GLN A 250 10.80 -15.93 -3.22
C GLN A 250 9.32 -15.93 -2.80
N HIS A 251 8.75 -14.73 -2.58
CA HIS A 251 7.39 -14.53 -2.11
C HIS A 251 6.80 -13.24 -2.68
N TRP A 252 5.82 -13.37 -3.56
CA TRP A 252 5.12 -12.26 -4.20
C TRP A 252 4.50 -11.22 -3.25
N PRO A 253 3.83 -11.59 -2.13
CA PRO A 253 3.36 -10.60 -1.17
C PRO A 253 4.47 -9.68 -0.66
N LEU A 254 5.65 -10.26 -0.36
CA LEU A 254 6.82 -9.49 0.07
C LEU A 254 7.42 -8.70 -1.10
N ALA A 255 7.46 -9.25 -2.31
CA ALA A 255 7.95 -8.54 -3.48
C ALA A 255 7.10 -7.31 -3.84
N ILE A 256 5.78 -7.39 -3.64
CA ILE A 256 4.89 -6.22 -3.76
C ILE A 256 5.15 -5.25 -2.61
N THR A 257 5.19 -5.72 -1.36
CA THR A 257 5.50 -4.86 -0.21
C THR A 257 6.83 -4.13 -0.38
N SER A 258 7.84 -4.76 -0.98
CA SER A 258 9.15 -4.14 -1.20
C SER A 258 9.11 -2.98 -2.18
N TYR A 259 8.16 -2.96 -3.10
CA TYR A 259 8.02 -1.87 -4.08
C TYR A 259 7.81 -0.53 -3.38
N ASN A 260 6.97 -0.53 -2.33
CA ASN A 260 6.72 0.64 -1.50
C ASN A 260 7.73 0.80 -0.34
N TYR A 261 8.09 -0.29 0.34
CA TYR A 261 8.92 -0.25 1.54
C TYR A 261 10.44 -0.20 1.27
N GLY A 262 10.85 -0.63 0.08
CA GLY A 262 12.23 -0.91 -0.27
C GLY A 262 12.62 -2.38 -0.06
N LEU A 263 13.39 -2.91 -1.01
CA LEU A 263 13.87 -4.30 -1.01
C LEU A 263 14.78 -4.64 0.18
N PRO A 264 15.78 -3.82 0.56
CA PRO A 264 16.65 -4.16 1.69
C PRO A 264 15.90 -4.26 3.02
N GLY A 265 14.92 -3.37 3.25
CA GLY A 265 14.07 -3.40 4.45
C GLY A 265 13.20 -4.65 4.48
N THR A 266 12.65 -5.04 3.33
CA THR A 266 11.81 -6.22 3.21
C THR A 266 12.60 -7.52 3.41
N ILE A 267 13.83 -7.61 2.91
CA ILE A 267 14.73 -8.75 3.15
C ILE A 267 15.01 -8.90 4.64
N ARG A 268 15.33 -7.80 5.34
CA ARG A 268 15.54 -7.83 6.81
C ARG A 268 14.30 -8.32 7.55
N ALA A 269 13.13 -7.77 7.21
CA ALA A 269 11.86 -8.19 7.80
C ALA A 269 11.56 -9.67 7.55
N GLN A 270 11.80 -10.18 6.34
CA GLN A 270 11.63 -11.60 6.03
C GLN A 270 12.62 -12.47 6.81
N LYS A 271 13.88 -12.06 6.95
CA LYS A 271 14.89 -12.79 7.73
C LYS A 271 14.47 -12.91 9.21
N GLU A 272 13.87 -11.87 9.76
CA GLU A 272 13.40 -11.85 11.15
C GLU A 272 12.10 -12.66 11.36
N PHE A 273 11.09 -12.42 10.51
CA PHE A 273 9.73 -12.96 10.74
C PHE A 273 9.38 -14.20 9.91
N ARG A 274 10.22 -14.58 8.94
CA ARG A 274 10.17 -15.79 8.10
C ARG A 274 8.95 -15.96 7.19
N SER A 275 7.91 -15.14 7.33
CA SER A 275 6.68 -15.25 6.54
C SER A 275 5.98 -13.89 6.40
N TYR A 276 5.25 -13.69 5.30
CA TYR A 276 4.48 -12.46 5.08
C TYR A 276 3.47 -12.16 6.21
N PRO A 277 2.64 -13.10 6.70
CA PRO A 277 1.70 -12.79 7.79
C PRO A 277 2.39 -12.30 9.06
N LYS A 278 3.55 -12.87 9.41
CA LYS A 278 4.33 -12.43 10.58
C LYS A 278 4.97 -11.06 10.33
N VAL A 279 5.51 -10.79 9.14
CA VAL A 279 5.99 -9.45 8.77
C VAL A 279 4.86 -8.42 8.91
N PHE A 280 3.70 -8.67 8.31
CA PHE A 280 2.54 -7.79 8.40
C PHE A 280 2.11 -7.51 9.86
N ALA A 281 2.00 -8.58 10.66
CA ALA A 281 1.52 -8.50 12.03
C ALA A 281 2.52 -7.82 12.98
N LYS A 282 3.81 -8.12 12.85
CA LYS A 282 4.83 -7.82 13.88
C LYS A 282 5.88 -6.78 13.46
N HIS A 283 6.24 -6.69 12.19
CA HIS A 283 7.30 -5.78 11.75
C HIS A 283 6.87 -4.32 11.92
N ARG A 284 7.68 -3.51 12.59
CA ARG A 284 7.43 -2.07 12.81
C ARG A 284 8.75 -1.31 12.73
N THR A 285 8.84 -0.35 11.82
CA THR A 285 9.95 0.62 11.75
C THR A 285 9.40 2.01 11.45
N GLN A 286 10.23 3.05 11.57
CA GLN A 286 9.83 4.41 11.20
C GLN A 286 9.35 4.51 9.73
N SER A 287 9.92 3.69 8.85
CA SER A 287 9.56 3.60 7.43
C SER A 287 8.49 2.53 7.10
N PHE A 288 8.22 1.55 7.99
CA PHE A 288 7.21 0.51 7.78
C PHE A 288 5.92 0.82 8.54
N GLN A 289 5.25 1.89 8.12
CA GLN A 289 4.03 2.39 8.75
C GLN A 289 2.78 1.95 7.96
N PHE A 290 1.68 2.69 8.12
CA PHE A 290 0.36 2.35 7.57
C PHE A 290 0.38 2.06 6.07
N ALA A 291 0.97 2.93 5.25
CA ALA A 291 1.01 2.76 3.79
C ALA A 291 1.75 1.48 3.40
N SER A 292 3.02 1.34 3.81
CA SER A 292 3.84 0.18 3.46
C SER A 292 3.28 -1.15 4.00
N ARG A 293 2.66 -1.13 5.18
CA ARG A 293 1.98 -2.31 5.76
C ARG A 293 0.75 -2.73 4.95
N ASN A 294 0.00 -1.76 4.42
CA ASN A 294 -1.21 -2.00 3.67
C ASN A 294 -0.99 -2.21 2.17
N PHE A 295 0.21 -1.92 1.64
CA PHE A 295 0.46 -1.88 0.21
C PHE A 295 0.07 -3.16 -0.55
N TYR A 296 0.33 -4.35 0.03
CA TYR A 296 -0.13 -5.60 -0.57
C TYR A 296 -1.66 -5.77 -0.47
N SER A 297 -2.29 -5.33 0.62
CA SER A 297 -3.76 -5.33 0.75
C SER A 297 -4.43 -4.39 -0.26
N GLU A 298 -3.85 -3.21 -0.46
CA GLU A 298 -4.25 -2.23 -1.48
C GLU A 298 -4.16 -2.83 -2.88
N PHE A 299 -3.05 -3.51 -3.20
CA PHE A 299 -2.88 -4.21 -4.48
C PHE A 299 -3.96 -5.27 -4.72
N ILE A 300 -4.22 -6.16 -3.73
CA ILE A 300 -5.25 -7.20 -3.88
C ILE A 300 -6.62 -6.56 -4.09
N ALA A 301 -6.98 -5.57 -3.28
CA ALA A 301 -8.24 -4.85 -3.41
C ALA A 301 -8.38 -4.16 -4.77
N ALA A 302 -7.33 -3.45 -5.21
CA ALA A 302 -7.33 -2.76 -6.50
C ALA A 302 -7.50 -3.75 -7.66
N LYS A 303 -6.73 -4.84 -7.67
CA LYS A 303 -6.84 -5.92 -8.67
C LYS A 303 -8.27 -6.48 -8.74
N ASN A 304 -8.86 -6.81 -7.59
CA ASN A 304 -10.21 -7.39 -7.51
C ASN A 304 -11.27 -6.42 -8.05
N ILE A 305 -11.25 -5.16 -7.58
CA ILE A 305 -12.22 -4.15 -8.00
C ILE A 305 -12.03 -3.75 -9.46
N ALA A 306 -10.79 -3.64 -9.96
CA ALA A 306 -10.51 -3.36 -11.35
C ALA A 306 -11.08 -4.45 -12.28
N LYS A 307 -10.77 -5.73 -12.02
CA LYS A 307 -11.32 -6.86 -12.78
C LYS A 307 -12.85 -6.90 -12.79
N LYS A 308 -13.50 -6.52 -11.68
CA LYS A 308 -14.96 -6.41 -11.62
C LYS A 308 -15.49 -5.25 -12.47
N LEU A 309 -14.81 -4.10 -12.45
CA LEU A 309 -15.22 -2.91 -13.18
C LEU A 309 -14.97 -3.03 -14.68
N GLU A 310 -13.89 -3.68 -15.12
CA GLU A 310 -13.56 -3.92 -16.53
C GLU A 310 -14.71 -4.57 -17.31
N LYS A 311 -15.49 -5.42 -16.65
CA LYS A 311 -16.66 -6.09 -17.25
C LYS A 311 -17.86 -5.16 -17.48
N ASN A 312 -17.87 -3.99 -16.83
CA ASN A 312 -19.07 -3.17 -16.66
C ASN A 312 -18.88 -1.70 -17.08
N ILE A 313 -17.69 -1.30 -17.52
CA ILE A 313 -17.42 0.08 -17.94
C ILE A 313 -16.66 0.13 -19.25
N SER A 314 -16.92 1.17 -20.06
CA SER A 314 -16.13 1.45 -21.26
C SER A 314 -14.70 1.81 -20.88
N LEU A 315 -13.75 1.02 -21.38
CA LEU A 315 -12.32 1.23 -21.22
C LEU A 315 -11.80 2.15 -22.32
N ARG A 316 -10.74 2.92 -22.04
CA ARG A 316 -9.98 3.58 -23.11
C ARG A 316 -9.36 2.52 -24.01
N LYS A 317 -9.41 2.73 -25.32
CA LYS A 317 -8.74 1.86 -26.27
C LYS A 317 -7.22 2.05 -26.15
N PRO A 318 -6.40 1.03 -26.48
CA PRO A 318 -4.97 1.19 -26.63
C PRO A 318 -4.66 2.40 -27.52
N GLU A 319 -3.71 3.23 -27.09
CA GLU A 319 -3.16 4.24 -27.98
C GLU A 319 -2.48 3.49 -29.13
N LYS A 320 -2.84 3.81 -30.38
CA LYS A 320 -2.09 3.30 -31.53
C LYS A 320 -0.69 3.91 -31.41
N THR A 321 0.30 3.09 -31.09
CA THR A 321 1.71 3.47 -31.25
C THR A 321 1.91 3.77 -32.73
N CYS A 322 2.11 5.04 -33.05
CA CYS A 322 2.57 5.49 -34.38
C CYS A 322 4.02 5.09 -34.60
#